data_AF-A0A6J2FLU3-F1
#
_entry.id   AF-A0A6J2FLU3-F1
#
_cell.length_a   1.000
_cell.length_b   1.000
_cell.length_c   1.000
_cell.angle_alpha   90.00
_cell.angle_beta   90.00
_cell.angle_gamma   90.00
#
_symmetry.space_group_name_H-M   'P 1'
#
loop_
_entity.id
_entity.type
_entity.pdbx_description
1 polymer ?
#
loop_
_entity_poly.entity_id
_entity_poly.type
_entity_poly.pdbx_seq_one_letter_code
_entity_poly.pdbx_strand_id
1 'polypeptide(L)'
;MAPKAKKEAPAPPKAEAKAKALKAKKAVLKGVHSHKKKKIRTSPTFRRPKTLRLRRQPKYPRKSAPRRNKLDHYAIIKFPLTTESAMKKIEDNNTLVFIVDVKANKHQIKQAVKKLYDIDVAKVNTLIRPDGEKKAYVRLAPDYDALDVANKVSFLCYQLIYHLGPSDVSASNQNLTLIGSPSILNRLYPHLILLFNHDVSAPSNKAPLLFFRLESSKLSPAG
;
A
#
# COMPACT_ATOMS: atom_id res chain seq x y z
N MET A 1 45.27 -54.29 37.25
CA MET A 1 46.73 -54.32 37.47
C MET A 1 47.41 -53.41 36.47
N ALA A 2 47.90 -52.25 36.91
CA ALA A 2 48.63 -51.27 36.10
C ALA A 2 50.08 -51.19 36.60
N PRO A 3 51.09 -51.05 35.73
CA PRO A 3 52.49 -51.18 36.12
C PRO A 3 52.94 -49.96 36.93
N LYS A 4 53.63 -50.22 38.05
CA LYS A 4 54.25 -49.18 38.88
C LYS A 4 55.36 -48.49 38.10
N ALA A 5 55.26 -47.17 37.93
CA ALA A 5 56.31 -46.34 37.36
C ALA A 5 57.57 -46.41 38.23
N LYS A 6 58.69 -46.85 37.64
CA LYS A 6 60.02 -46.78 38.24
C LYS A 6 60.38 -45.30 38.43
N LYS A 7 60.64 -44.91 39.68
CA LYS A 7 61.11 -43.58 40.05
C LYS A 7 62.60 -43.52 39.71
N GLU A 8 62.94 -42.85 38.60
CA GLU A 8 64.33 -42.63 38.20
C GLU A 8 65.06 -41.74 39.24
N ALA A 9 66.29 -42.11 39.55
CA ALA A 9 67.15 -41.39 40.50
C ALA A 9 67.49 -39.99 39.98
N PRO A 10 67.59 -38.97 40.86
CA PRO A 10 67.89 -37.60 40.44
C PRO A 10 69.28 -37.52 39.81
N ALA A 11 69.36 -36.91 38.61
CA ALA A 11 70.62 -36.69 37.90
C ALA A 11 71.60 -35.86 38.76
N PRO A 12 72.92 -36.06 38.62
CA PRO A 12 73.90 -35.34 39.43
C PRO A 12 73.71 -33.81 39.27
N PRO A 13 73.79 -33.01 40.35
CA PRO A 13 73.42 -31.59 40.35
C PRO A 13 74.18 -30.75 39.31
N LYS A 14 75.38 -31.20 38.92
CA LYS A 14 76.20 -30.58 37.86
C LYS A 14 75.59 -30.73 36.45
N ALA A 15 74.87 -31.82 36.16
CA ALA A 15 74.22 -32.03 34.87
C ALA A 15 72.97 -31.15 34.71
N GLU A 16 72.17 -31.01 35.77
CA GLU A 16 71.01 -30.12 35.78
C GLU A 16 71.42 -28.64 35.68
N ALA A 17 72.49 -28.23 36.36
CA ALA A 17 73.03 -26.87 36.26
C ALA A 17 73.51 -26.54 34.84
N LYS A 18 74.19 -27.49 34.18
CA LYS A 18 74.61 -27.34 32.77
C LYS A 18 73.41 -27.24 31.83
N ALA A 19 72.37 -28.06 32.02
CA ALA A 19 71.14 -27.98 31.23
C ALA A 19 70.40 -26.65 31.41
N LYS A 20 70.32 -26.15 32.64
CA LYS A 20 69.74 -24.83 32.97
C LYS A 20 70.53 -23.69 32.33
N ALA A 21 71.87 -23.74 32.40
CA ALA A 21 72.75 -22.75 31.76
C ALA A 21 72.64 -22.76 30.22
N LEU A 22 72.59 -23.93 29.60
CA LEU A 22 72.41 -24.06 28.15
C LEU A 22 71.03 -23.57 27.69
N LYS A 23 69.99 -23.80 28.49
CA LYS A 23 68.63 -23.28 28.24
C LYS A 23 68.59 -21.75 28.36
N ALA A 24 69.25 -21.19 29.38
CA ALA A 24 69.40 -19.74 29.54
C ALA A 24 70.18 -19.11 28.39
N LYS A 25 71.31 -19.70 27.97
CA LYS A 25 72.09 -19.25 26.80
C LYS A 25 71.26 -19.24 25.51
N LYS A 26 70.47 -20.29 25.27
CA LYS A 26 69.57 -20.37 24.10
C LYS A 26 68.44 -19.34 24.15
N ALA A 27 67.92 -19.03 25.33
CA ALA A 27 66.91 -18.00 25.52
C ALA A 27 67.46 -16.58 25.30
N VAL A 28 68.69 -16.32 25.76
CA VAL A 28 69.39 -15.04 25.53
C VAL A 28 69.70 -14.84 24.05
N LEU A 29 70.20 -15.87 23.36
CA LEU A 29 70.53 -15.80 21.92
C LEU A 29 69.30 -15.60 21.03
N LYS A 30 68.17 -16.23 21.35
CA LYS A 30 66.91 -16.00 20.61
C LYS A 30 66.31 -14.62 20.95
N GLY A 31 66.56 -14.08 22.13
CA GLY A 31 66.03 -12.80 22.57
C GLY A 31 64.50 -12.83 22.74
N VAL A 32 63.97 -11.90 23.54
CA VAL A 32 62.53 -11.82 23.87
C VAL A 32 61.64 -11.54 22.62
N HIS A 33 62.25 -11.18 21.49
CA HIS A 33 61.57 -10.84 20.24
C HIS A 33 61.73 -11.88 19.12
N SER A 34 62.34 -13.05 19.36
CA SER A 34 62.57 -14.06 18.32
C SER A 34 61.30 -14.58 17.63
N HIS A 35 60.14 -14.44 18.26
CA HIS A 35 58.86 -14.88 17.69
C HIS A 35 58.10 -13.77 16.94
N LYS A 36 58.72 -12.61 16.63
CA LYS A 36 58.08 -11.59 15.78
C LYS A 36 57.97 -12.09 14.33
N LYS A 37 56.87 -12.79 14.03
CA LYS A 37 56.50 -13.22 12.68
C LYS A 37 56.19 -11.99 11.82
N LYS A 38 57.04 -11.72 10.82
CA LYS A 38 56.82 -10.66 9.83
C LYS A 38 55.65 -11.04 8.92
N LYS A 39 54.76 -10.10 8.61
CA LYS A 39 53.69 -10.30 7.62
C LYS A 39 54.29 -10.27 6.22
N ILE A 40 54.55 -11.44 5.64
CA ILE A 40 55.05 -11.60 4.27
C ILE A 40 53.93 -11.21 3.29
N ARG A 41 54.23 -10.32 2.35
CA ARG A 41 53.34 -9.96 1.23
C ARG A 41 53.85 -10.68 0.00
N THR A 42 53.05 -11.59 -0.57
CA THR A 42 53.43 -12.40 -1.74
C THR A 42 53.09 -11.72 -3.07
N SER A 43 52.23 -10.70 -3.05
CA SER A 43 51.89 -9.89 -4.22
C SER A 43 52.59 -8.53 -4.17
N PRO A 44 53.13 -8.03 -5.30
CA PRO A 44 53.70 -6.69 -5.37
C PRO A 44 52.62 -5.60 -5.33
N THR A 45 51.35 -5.94 -5.61
CA THR A 45 50.24 -4.98 -5.66
C THR A 45 49.60 -4.82 -4.27
N PHE A 46 49.60 -3.59 -3.75
CA PHE A 46 48.90 -3.27 -2.50
C PHE A 46 47.39 -3.22 -2.72
N ARG A 47 46.65 -4.17 -2.14
CA ARG A 47 45.18 -4.16 -2.14
C ARG A 47 44.65 -3.54 -0.86
N ARG A 48 43.66 -2.66 -0.98
CA ARG A 48 42.94 -2.11 0.17
C ARG A 48 42.36 -3.25 1.01
N PRO A 49 42.68 -3.32 2.32
CA PRO A 49 42.13 -4.35 3.19
C PRO A 49 40.62 -4.18 3.31
N LYS A 50 39.91 -5.30 3.43
CA LYS A 50 38.47 -5.26 3.72
C LYS A 50 38.31 -4.78 5.16
N THR A 51 37.66 -3.64 5.31
CA THR A 51 37.31 -3.07 6.61
C THR A 51 35.88 -3.43 6.97
N LEU A 52 35.54 -3.41 8.26
CA LEU A 52 34.18 -3.58 8.74
C LEU A 52 33.30 -2.43 8.21
N ARG A 53 32.13 -2.77 7.66
CA ARG A 53 31.10 -1.83 7.19
C ARG A 53 29.84 -2.03 8.03
N LEU A 54 29.61 -1.12 8.97
CA LEU A 54 28.41 -1.16 9.81
C LEU A 54 27.15 -0.91 8.98
N ARG A 55 26.04 -1.55 9.37
CA ARG A 55 24.72 -1.23 8.83
C ARG A 55 24.29 0.14 9.35
N ARG A 56 23.48 0.85 8.55
CA ARG A 56 22.94 2.16 8.96
C ARG A 56 21.99 1.99 10.14
N GLN A 57 22.22 2.75 11.21
CA GLN A 57 21.32 2.90 12.36
C GLN A 57 21.05 4.40 12.53
N PRO A 58 20.05 4.97 11.83
CA PRO A 58 19.75 6.40 11.92
C PRO A 58 19.17 6.74 13.30
N LYS A 59 19.56 7.88 13.87
CA LYS A 59 19.11 8.31 15.20
C LYS A 59 17.64 8.78 15.22
N TYR A 60 17.11 9.20 14.08
CA TYR A 60 15.72 9.62 13.91
C TYR A 60 15.21 9.16 12.53
N PRO A 61 13.91 8.83 12.39
CA PRO A 61 13.33 8.48 11.10
C PRO A 61 13.21 9.72 10.20
N ARG A 62 13.42 9.56 8.89
CA ARG A 62 13.27 10.65 7.91
C ARG A 62 11.81 11.06 7.64
N LYS A 63 10.86 10.18 7.97
CA LYS A 63 9.42 10.40 7.84
C LYS A 63 8.79 9.90 9.13
N SER A 64 7.84 10.66 9.67
CA SER A 64 7.12 10.29 10.89
C SER A 64 6.33 9.00 10.71
N ALA A 65 5.65 8.84 9.57
CA ALA A 65 4.85 7.67 9.26
C ALA A 65 5.23 7.05 7.89
N PRO A 66 5.04 5.73 7.72
CA PRO A 66 5.11 5.10 6.41
C PRO A 66 4.00 5.63 5.50
N ARG A 67 4.27 5.67 4.19
CA ARG A 67 3.25 6.07 3.20
C ARG A 67 2.23 4.95 3.04
N ARG A 68 0.94 5.31 2.98
CA ARG A 68 -0.12 4.36 2.60
C ARG A 68 0.02 3.91 1.15
N ASN A 69 -0.36 2.67 0.87
CA ASN A 69 -0.42 2.17 -0.51
C ASN A 69 -1.57 2.87 -1.24
N LYS A 70 -1.25 3.57 -2.34
CA LYS A 70 -2.25 4.25 -3.18
C LYS A 70 -2.92 3.32 -4.20
N LEU A 71 -2.25 2.22 -4.56
CA LEU A 71 -2.77 1.18 -5.45
C LEU A 71 -3.32 0.05 -4.58
N ASP A 72 -4.54 0.23 -4.08
CA ASP A 72 -5.32 -0.81 -3.44
C ASP A 72 -6.13 -1.61 -4.47
N HIS A 73 -6.85 -2.63 -4.02
CA HIS A 73 -7.60 -3.53 -4.92
C HIS A 73 -8.68 -2.79 -5.72
N TYR A 74 -9.33 -1.80 -5.09
CA TYR A 74 -10.33 -0.94 -5.72
C TYR A 74 -9.72 0.04 -6.72
N ALA A 75 -8.54 0.61 -6.45
CA ALA A 75 -7.86 1.46 -7.43
C ALA A 75 -7.31 0.64 -8.62
N ILE A 76 -7.00 -0.64 -8.43
CA ILE A 76 -6.52 -1.52 -9.50
C ILE A 76 -7.63 -1.83 -10.50
N ILE A 77 -8.83 -2.22 -10.04
CA ILE A 77 -9.97 -2.57 -10.91
C ILE A 77 -10.94 -1.39 -10.91
N LYS A 78 -11.02 -0.67 -12.03
CA LYS A 78 -11.91 0.50 -12.13
C LYS A 78 -13.35 0.07 -12.40
N PHE A 79 -13.59 -0.61 -13.51
CA PHE A 79 -14.92 -1.06 -13.92
C PHE A 79 -14.83 -2.24 -14.90
N PRO A 80 -15.84 -3.12 -14.94
CA PRO A 80 -15.96 -4.15 -15.97
C PRO A 80 -16.31 -3.52 -17.32
N LEU A 81 -15.83 -4.13 -18.42
CA LEU A 81 -16.25 -3.75 -19.77
C LEU A 81 -17.48 -4.53 -20.19
N THR A 82 -18.53 -3.81 -20.56
CA THR A 82 -19.84 -4.36 -20.99
C THR A 82 -20.07 -4.25 -22.50
N THR A 83 -19.01 -4.04 -23.30
CA THR A 83 -19.12 -3.97 -24.77
C THR A 83 -19.49 -5.32 -25.37
N GLU A 84 -20.12 -5.35 -26.55
CA GLU A 84 -20.49 -6.60 -27.25
C GLU A 84 -19.34 -7.60 -27.38
N SER A 85 -18.14 -7.12 -27.75
CA SER A 85 -16.94 -7.97 -27.85
C SER A 85 -16.49 -8.54 -26.51
N ALA A 86 -16.78 -7.85 -25.40
CA ALA A 86 -16.48 -8.31 -24.05
C ALA A 86 -17.54 -9.32 -23.58
N MET A 87 -18.82 -9.10 -23.90
CA MET A 87 -19.90 -10.04 -23.58
C MET A 87 -19.66 -11.41 -24.26
N LYS A 88 -19.29 -11.41 -25.55
CA LYS A 88 -18.89 -12.64 -26.26
C LYS A 88 -17.74 -13.39 -25.57
N LYS A 89 -16.80 -12.65 -24.97
CA LYS A 89 -15.66 -13.25 -24.24
C LYS A 89 -16.03 -13.83 -22.88
N ILE A 90 -17.13 -13.40 -22.29
CA ILE A 90 -17.69 -13.98 -21.06
C ILE A 90 -18.29 -15.34 -21.40
N GLU A 91 -19.10 -15.40 -22.46
CA GLU A 91 -19.80 -16.61 -22.93
C GLU A 91 -18.84 -17.67 -23.47
N ASP A 92 -18.02 -17.34 -24.49
CA ASP A 92 -17.26 -18.35 -25.24
C ASP A 92 -16.05 -18.89 -24.47
N ASN A 93 -15.38 -18.01 -23.71
CA ASN A 93 -14.03 -18.28 -23.21
C ASN A 93 -13.93 -18.34 -21.68
N ASN A 94 -15.04 -18.13 -20.97
CA ASN A 94 -15.09 -17.96 -19.51
C ASN A 94 -14.11 -16.86 -19.04
N THR A 95 -14.21 -15.67 -19.63
CA THR A 95 -13.29 -14.55 -19.34
C THR A 95 -14.01 -13.25 -19.02
N LEU A 96 -13.63 -12.63 -17.91
CA LEU A 96 -14.08 -11.30 -17.54
C LEU A 96 -13.13 -10.25 -18.10
N VAL A 97 -13.71 -9.15 -18.57
CA VAL A 97 -12.93 -8.04 -19.12
C VAL A 97 -13.06 -6.83 -18.22
N PHE A 98 -11.93 -6.30 -17.75
CA PHE A 98 -11.91 -5.14 -16.86
C PHE A 98 -11.08 -4.00 -17.47
N ILE A 99 -11.47 -2.77 -17.15
CA ILE A 99 -10.57 -1.63 -17.18
C ILE A 99 -9.84 -1.52 -15.85
N VAL A 100 -8.52 -1.40 -15.94
CA VAL A 100 -7.62 -1.40 -14.80
C VAL A 100 -6.66 -0.22 -14.87
N ASP A 101 -6.01 0.10 -13.75
CA ASP A 101 -4.97 1.13 -13.72
C ASP A 101 -3.76 0.77 -14.60
N VAL A 102 -3.17 1.78 -15.26
CA VAL A 102 -2.05 1.60 -16.18
C VAL A 102 -0.79 1.07 -15.46
N LYS A 103 -0.63 1.34 -14.17
CA LYS A 103 0.50 0.87 -13.36
C LYS A 103 0.30 -0.54 -12.82
N ALA A 104 -0.91 -1.11 -12.92
CA ALA A 104 -1.21 -2.42 -12.35
C ALA A 104 -0.51 -3.55 -13.11
N ASN A 105 0.16 -4.43 -12.37
CA ASN A 105 0.78 -5.65 -12.90
C ASN A 105 -0.24 -6.81 -12.96
N LYS A 106 0.01 -7.81 -13.84
CA LYS A 106 -0.85 -9.00 -13.98
C LYS A 106 -1.10 -9.72 -12.64
N HIS A 107 -0.07 -9.82 -11.79
CA HIS A 107 -0.19 -10.43 -10.46
C HIS A 107 -1.09 -9.63 -9.51
N GLN A 108 -1.03 -8.31 -9.58
CA GLN A 108 -1.87 -7.43 -8.76
C GLN A 108 -3.33 -7.51 -9.20
N ILE A 109 -3.59 -7.55 -10.51
CA ILE A 109 -4.94 -7.74 -11.06
C ILE A 109 -5.50 -9.09 -10.61
N LYS A 110 -4.71 -10.17 -10.71
CA LYS A 110 -5.12 -11.50 -10.23
C LYS A 110 -5.52 -11.48 -8.74
N GLN A 111 -4.72 -10.84 -7.89
CA GLN A 111 -5.01 -10.72 -6.47
C GLN A 111 -6.21 -9.82 -6.17
N ALA A 112 -6.40 -8.74 -6.93
CA ALA A 112 -7.53 -7.84 -6.76
C ALA A 112 -8.85 -8.52 -7.13
N VAL A 113 -8.91 -9.20 -8.28
CA VAL A 113 -10.10 -9.96 -8.70
C VAL A 113 -10.45 -11.02 -7.66
N LYS A 114 -9.44 -11.77 -7.20
CA LYS A 114 -9.64 -12.82 -6.20
C LYS A 114 -10.20 -12.29 -4.87
N LYS A 115 -9.77 -11.11 -4.42
CA LYS A 115 -10.23 -10.53 -3.15
C LYS A 115 -11.56 -9.78 -3.23
N LEU A 116 -11.86 -9.17 -4.38
CA LEU A 116 -13.05 -8.34 -4.53
C LEU A 116 -14.29 -9.16 -4.85
N TYR A 117 -14.11 -10.25 -5.59
CA TYR A 117 -15.22 -11.06 -6.07
C TYR A 117 -15.16 -12.51 -5.55
N ASP A 118 -14.14 -12.87 -4.78
CA ASP A 118 -13.92 -14.21 -4.21
C ASP A 118 -13.84 -15.33 -5.27
N ILE A 119 -13.14 -15.05 -6.38
CA ILE A 119 -13.01 -15.95 -7.53
C ILE A 119 -11.57 -16.36 -7.75
N ASP A 120 -11.37 -17.62 -8.15
CA ASP A 120 -10.08 -18.08 -8.64
C ASP A 120 -9.85 -17.79 -10.13
N VAL A 121 -8.68 -17.22 -10.41
CA VAL A 121 -8.27 -16.80 -11.74
C VAL A 121 -7.23 -17.75 -12.29
N ALA A 122 -7.48 -18.31 -13.47
CA ALA A 122 -6.51 -19.13 -14.19
C ALA A 122 -5.37 -18.26 -14.74
N LYS A 123 -5.69 -17.28 -15.60
CA LYS A 123 -4.70 -16.46 -16.30
C LYS A 123 -5.21 -15.03 -16.56
N VAL A 124 -4.29 -14.07 -16.54
CA VAL A 124 -4.58 -12.66 -16.88
C VAL A 124 -3.75 -12.23 -18.08
N ASN A 125 -4.43 -11.70 -19.10
CA ASN A 125 -3.82 -11.01 -20.23
C ASN A 125 -4.16 -9.52 -20.15
N THR A 126 -3.25 -8.64 -20.58
CA THR A 126 -3.44 -7.19 -20.49
C THR A 126 -2.96 -6.52 -21.77
N LEU A 127 -3.66 -5.49 -22.20
CA LEU A 127 -3.22 -4.55 -23.24
C LEU A 127 -3.49 -3.11 -22.79
N ILE A 128 -2.81 -2.14 -23.40
CA ILE A 128 -3.11 -0.73 -23.23
C ILE A 128 -3.94 -0.30 -24.44
N ARG A 129 -5.11 0.28 -24.21
CA ARG A 129 -5.97 0.87 -25.26
C ARG A 129 -5.34 2.16 -25.78
N PRO A 130 -5.64 2.58 -27.02
CA PRO A 130 -5.21 3.90 -27.50
C PRO A 130 -5.75 5.05 -26.63
N ASP A 131 -6.86 4.83 -25.93
CA ASP A 131 -7.44 5.74 -24.92
C ASP A 131 -6.53 6.00 -23.70
N GLY A 132 -5.43 5.27 -23.58
CA GLY A 132 -4.48 5.36 -22.46
C GLY A 132 -4.87 4.51 -21.26
N GLU A 133 -5.98 3.78 -21.30
CA GLU A 133 -6.40 2.88 -20.22
C GLU A 133 -5.97 1.43 -20.47
N LYS A 134 -5.66 0.71 -19.40
CA LYS A 134 -5.29 -0.71 -19.50
C LYS A 134 -6.54 -1.57 -19.48
N LYS A 135 -6.69 -2.44 -20.48
CA LYS A 135 -7.73 -3.48 -20.56
C LYS A 135 -7.13 -4.81 -20.13
N ALA A 136 -7.80 -5.51 -19.22
CA ALA A 136 -7.40 -6.82 -18.71
C ALA A 136 -8.43 -7.89 -19.07
N TYR A 137 -8.00 -8.95 -19.74
CA TYR A 137 -8.76 -10.19 -19.92
C TYR A 137 -8.39 -11.17 -18.82
N VAL A 138 -9.35 -11.55 -18.00
CA VAL A 138 -9.17 -12.39 -16.84
C VAL A 138 -9.90 -13.70 -17.09
N ARG A 139 -9.15 -14.78 -17.37
CA ARG A 139 -9.71 -16.13 -17.48
C ARG A 139 -9.92 -16.69 -16.09
N LEU A 140 -11.15 -17.12 -15.80
CA LEU A 140 -11.48 -17.74 -14.52
C LEU A 140 -10.99 -19.20 -14.49
N ALA A 141 -10.92 -19.77 -13.29
CA ALA A 141 -10.80 -21.21 -13.13
C ALA A 141 -12.07 -21.91 -13.67
N PRO A 142 -11.98 -23.15 -14.16
CA PRO A 142 -13.12 -23.87 -14.73
C PRO A 142 -14.23 -24.14 -13.71
N ASP A 143 -13.91 -24.07 -12.41
CA ASP A 143 -14.87 -24.27 -11.31
C ASP A 143 -15.86 -23.10 -11.16
N TYR A 144 -15.59 -21.96 -11.80
CA TYR A 144 -16.43 -20.77 -11.75
C TYR A 144 -16.96 -20.43 -13.15
N ASP A 145 -18.25 -20.11 -13.24
CA ASP A 145 -18.86 -19.57 -14.45
C ASP A 145 -18.77 -18.03 -14.47
N ALA A 146 -18.20 -17.46 -15.54
CA ALA A 146 -18.10 -16.03 -15.72
C ALA A 146 -19.45 -15.35 -15.90
N LEU A 147 -20.48 -16.04 -16.41
CA LEU A 147 -21.82 -15.45 -16.55
C LEU A 147 -22.46 -15.16 -15.19
N ASP A 148 -22.40 -16.11 -14.27
CA ASP A 148 -22.92 -15.97 -12.91
C ASP A 148 -22.20 -14.86 -12.14
N VAL A 149 -20.89 -14.79 -12.29
CA VAL A 149 -20.10 -13.71 -11.72
C VAL A 149 -20.47 -12.37 -12.35
N ALA A 150 -20.58 -12.31 -13.69
CA ALA A 150 -20.88 -11.08 -14.39
C ALA A 150 -22.24 -10.52 -13.96
N ASN A 151 -23.23 -11.36 -13.68
CA ASN A 151 -24.53 -10.94 -13.17
C ASN A 151 -24.43 -10.32 -11.77
N LYS A 152 -23.62 -10.93 -10.88
CA LYS A 152 -23.32 -10.37 -9.55
C LYS A 152 -22.61 -9.01 -9.66
N VAL A 153 -21.62 -8.92 -10.55
CA VAL A 153 -20.84 -7.69 -10.77
C VAL A 153 -21.68 -6.61 -11.44
N SER A 154 -22.57 -6.98 -12.37
CA SER A 154 -23.43 -6.04 -13.10
C SER A 154 -24.47 -5.41 -12.17
N PHE A 155 -25.07 -6.20 -11.28
CA PHE A 155 -25.95 -5.66 -10.23
C PHE A 155 -25.23 -4.61 -9.36
N LEU A 156 -23.99 -4.92 -8.94
CA LEU A 156 -23.16 -3.98 -8.16
C LEU A 156 -22.77 -2.72 -8.96
N CYS A 157 -22.58 -2.86 -10.27
CA CYS A 157 -22.23 -1.73 -11.14
C CYS A 157 -23.42 -0.79 -11.40
N TYR A 158 -24.63 -1.34 -11.61
CA TYR A 158 -25.84 -0.54 -11.76
C TYR A 158 -26.16 0.23 -10.47
N GLN A 159 -25.97 -0.38 -9.30
CA GLN A 159 -26.12 0.33 -8.01
C GLN A 159 -25.14 1.50 -7.89
N LEU A 160 -23.86 1.35 -8.29
CA LEU A 160 -22.89 2.46 -8.21
C LEU A 160 -23.15 3.59 -9.22
N ILE A 161 -23.82 3.31 -10.34
CA ILE A 161 -24.18 4.30 -11.34
C ILE A 161 -25.52 5.00 -10.99
N TYR A 162 -26.49 4.28 -10.42
CA TYR A 162 -27.84 4.81 -10.11
C TYR A 162 -28.05 5.25 -8.65
N HIS A 163 -27.19 4.87 -7.69
CA HIS A 163 -27.30 5.28 -6.28
C HIS A 163 -26.50 6.55 -5.93
N LEU A 164 -26.02 7.26 -6.95
CA LEU A 164 -25.59 8.66 -6.87
C LEU A 164 -26.55 9.55 -7.69
N GLY A 165 -27.85 9.39 -7.44
CA GLY A 165 -28.80 10.49 -7.55
C GLY A 165 -28.65 11.40 -6.31
N PRO A 166 -28.80 12.73 -6.43
CA PRO A 166 -28.44 13.67 -5.36
C PRO A 166 -29.49 13.65 -4.25
N SER A 167 -29.39 12.71 -3.31
CA SER A 167 -30.28 12.73 -2.13
C SER A 167 -29.67 12.22 -0.82
N ASP A 168 -28.37 11.89 -0.76
CA ASP A 168 -27.75 11.44 0.50
C ASP A 168 -26.43 12.17 0.80
N VAL A 169 -26.49 13.50 0.92
CA VAL A 169 -25.48 14.30 1.66
C VAL A 169 -26.14 14.84 2.93
N SER A 170 -26.56 13.96 3.83
CA SER A 170 -27.11 14.42 5.12
C SER A 170 -27.09 13.38 6.23
N ALA A 171 -26.19 12.38 6.23
CA ALA A 171 -26.07 11.52 7.40
C ALA A 171 -24.70 10.84 7.52
N SER A 172 -23.70 11.57 8.00
CA SER A 172 -22.66 11.09 8.95
C SER A 172 -21.44 12.01 8.95
N ASN A 173 -21.50 13.07 9.73
CA ASN A 173 -20.34 13.63 10.42
C ASN A 173 -20.85 14.48 11.60
N GLN A 174 -21.42 13.80 12.58
CA GLN A 174 -21.29 14.30 13.95
C GLN A 174 -19.82 14.11 14.32
N ASN A 175 -19.07 15.21 14.33
CA ASN A 175 -17.80 15.47 15.04
C ASN A 175 -16.87 16.33 14.18
N LEU A 176 -17.06 17.65 14.21
CA LEU A 176 -16.01 18.68 14.04
C LEU A 176 -16.63 20.08 14.24
N THR A 177 -17.06 20.35 15.48
CA THR A 177 -17.05 21.73 15.99
C THR A 177 -15.67 22.01 16.58
N LEU A 178 -15.26 23.28 16.50
CA LEU A 178 -14.05 23.92 17.06
C LEU A 178 -12.87 24.09 16.08
N ILE A 179 -12.89 25.19 15.33
CA ILE A 179 -12.02 26.38 15.50
C ILE A 179 -12.15 27.22 14.22
N GLY A 180 -12.66 28.44 14.33
CA GLY A 180 -12.62 29.42 13.23
C GLY A 180 -13.89 30.25 13.12
N SER A 181 -13.99 31.29 13.96
CA SER A 181 -15.08 32.26 13.93
C SER A 181 -15.26 32.90 12.54
N PRO A 182 -16.49 33.03 12.01
CA PRO A 182 -16.78 33.58 10.67
C PRO A 182 -16.44 35.08 10.51
N SER A 183 -15.94 35.73 11.55
CA SER A 183 -15.61 37.16 11.56
C SER A 183 -14.34 37.55 10.80
N ILE A 184 -13.47 36.59 10.44
CA ILE A 184 -12.20 36.87 9.75
C ILE A 184 -12.36 36.85 8.21
N LEU A 185 -13.31 36.06 7.68
CA LEU A 185 -13.57 35.94 6.25
C LEU A 185 -14.17 37.24 5.65
N ASN A 186 -14.93 38.00 6.44
CA ASN A 186 -15.51 39.30 6.02
C ASN A 186 -14.48 40.44 5.96
N ARG A 187 -13.25 40.26 6.46
CA ARG A 187 -12.21 41.31 6.48
C ARG A 187 -11.26 41.25 5.29
N LEU A 188 -11.21 40.13 4.56
CA LEU A 188 -10.26 39.91 3.46
C LEU A 188 -10.86 40.05 2.06
N TYR A 189 -12.20 40.10 1.92
CA TYR A 189 -12.88 40.28 0.63
C TYR A 189 -14.17 41.10 0.76
N PRO A 190 -14.11 42.45 0.77
CA PRO A 190 -15.31 43.29 0.85
C PRO A 190 -16.12 43.37 -0.46
N HIS A 191 -15.63 42.81 -1.58
CA HIS A 191 -16.27 42.94 -2.90
C HIS A 191 -17.08 41.71 -3.37
N LEU A 192 -17.23 40.68 -2.54
CA LEU A 192 -17.96 39.47 -2.91
C LEU A 192 -19.20 39.22 -2.04
N ILE A 193 -19.89 40.28 -1.64
CA ILE A 193 -21.22 40.21 -1.00
C ILE A 193 -22.13 41.24 -1.69
N LEU A 194 -22.49 40.95 -2.95
CA LEU A 194 -23.67 41.50 -3.62
C LEU A 194 -24.19 40.45 -4.60
N LEU A 195 -24.76 39.37 -4.06
CA LEU A 195 -25.81 38.55 -4.70
C LEU A 195 -26.12 37.42 -3.70
N PHE A 196 -27.26 37.51 -3.03
CA PHE A 196 -27.71 36.73 -1.87
C PHE A 196 -27.36 37.34 -0.52
N ASN A 197 -28.16 38.31 -0.09
CA ASN A 197 -28.92 38.23 1.17
C ASN A 197 -29.84 39.44 1.29
N HIS A 198 -31.15 39.20 1.33
CA HIS A 198 -32.07 39.76 2.32
C HIS A 198 -33.21 38.74 2.40
N ASP A 199 -33.14 37.84 3.38
CA ASP A 199 -33.65 38.01 4.75
C ASP A 199 -35.13 37.61 4.81
N VAL A 200 -35.46 36.44 5.37
CA VAL A 200 -35.46 36.06 6.80
C VAL A 200 -36.85 36.26 7.42
N SER A 201 -37.27 35.18 8.10
CA SER A 201 -38.26 35.09 9.19
C SER A 201 -39.74 34.97 8.83
N ALA A 202 -40.25 33.76 9.10
CA ALA A 202 -41.65 33.45 9.46
C ALA A 202 -42.02 34.12 10.82
N PRO A 203 -43.31 34.33 11.20
CA PRO A 203 -44.21 33.22 11.56
C PRO A 203 -45.74 33.44 11.36
N SER A 204 -46.48 32.32 11.41
CA SER A 204 -47.83 32.11 11.96
C SER A 204 -49.03 33.04 11.63
N ASN A 205 -50.12 32.40 11.21
CA ASN A 205 -51.53 32.69 11.53
C ASN A 205 -52.04 34.14 11.44
N LYS A 206 -52.77 34.43 10.35
CA LYS A 206 -54.21 34.78 10.38
C LYS A 206 -54.66 35.13 8.95
N ALA A 207 -55.84 34.65 8.59
CA ALA A 207 -56.57 34.95 7.35
C ALA A 207 -56.63 36.48 7.11
N PRO A 208 -56.85 36.99 5.87
CA PRO A 208 -58.20 36.93 5.32
C PRO A 208 -58.31 37.02 3.77
N LEU A 209 -59.53 36.76 3.27
CA LEU A 209 -60.22 37.59 2.28
C LEU A 209 -59.45 37.98 0.98
N LEU A 210 -59.81 37.35 -0.15
CA LEU A 210 -60.66 37.96 -1.21
C LEU A 210 -60.41 37.34 -2.60
N PHE A 211 -61.52 36.86 -3.17
CA PHE A 211 -61.93 37.12 -4.54
C PHE A 211 -60.98 36.69 -5.68
N PHE A 212 -61.10 35.42 -6.08
CA PHE A 212 -60.88 35.05 -7.48
C PHE A 212 -62.19 35.24 -8.25
N ARG A 213 -62.23 36.27 -9.10
CA ARG A 213 -63.26 36.47 -10.12
C ARG A 213 -62.93 35.56 -11.31
N LEU A 214 -63.62 34.43 -11.40
CA LEU A 214 -63.73 33.62 -12.62
C LEU A 214 -64.99 34.07 -13.37
N GLU A 215 -64.80 34.75 -14.50
CA GLU A 215 -65.85 34.89 -15.50
C GLU A 215 -65.89 33.61 -16.34
N SER A 216 -66.90 32.79 -16.10
CA SER A 216 -67.34 31.72 -16.99
C SER A 216 -68.83 31.89 -17.17
N SER A 217 -69.22 31.99 -18.44
CA SER A 217 -70.56 32.19 -18.97
C SER A 217 -71.66 31.31 -18.35
N LYS A 218 -72.75 31.96 -17.96
CA LYS A 218 -74.12 31.43 -17.77
C LYS A 218 -74.62 30.77 -19.09
N LEU A 219 -75.56 29.82 -19.16
CA LEU A 219 -76.80 29.61 -18.43
C LEU A 219 -77.17 28.10 -18.36
N SER A 220 -77.83 27.74 -17.27
CA SER A 220 -78.62 26.52 -16.98
C SER A 220 -80.13 26.74 -17.35
N PRO A 221 -81.10 25.89 -16.92
CA PRO A 221 -81.36 24.46 -17.12
C PRO A 221 -82.87 24.20 -17.48
N ALA A 222 -83.32 22.95 -17.32
CA ALA A 222 -84.71 22.45 -17.17
C ALA A 222 -85.39 21.89 -18.43
N GLY A 223 -85.80 20.62 -18.33
CA GLY A 223 -86.50 19.84 -19.36
C GLY A 223 -85.97 18.42 -19.41
#